data_AF-A0A0Z8ST13-F1
#
_entry.id   AF-A0A0Z8ST13-F1
#
_cell.length_a   1.000
_cell.length_b   1.000
_cell.length_c   1.000
_cell.angle_alpha   90.00
_cell.angle_beta   90.00
_cell.angle_gamma   90.00
#
_symmetry.space_group_name_H-M   'P 1'
#
loop_
_entity.id
_entity.type
_entity.pdbx_description
1 polymer ?
#
loop_
_entity_poly.entity_id
_entity_poly.type
_entity_poly.pdbx_seq_one_letter_code
_entity_poly.pdbx_strand_id
1 'polypeptide(L)'
;MDYFFDESVSDKAPDITVFKRLVDKALFTRSYDQLAYLVEAEKQKEAVHSQESSEYLTYLACIVDFHHYHKEDIAIGRMEELSHRISKTSSFYLDVYNSLVNFYALTSRDEDLDGLYEGISEKISHLDISNIESFHKYIKIRYNHAHYLFKRKRQSQAIDELTDLIETLRDKKSCYLLADTLCLIANVGEGFLSKDEILSYYREAECLFKFFGPQNSYLSLKEYLSKDI
;
A
#
# COMPACT_ATOMS: atom_id res chain seq x y z
N MET A 1 -12.30 -12.35 -36.12
CA MET A 1 -11.58 -12.08 -34.85
C MET A 1 -10.18 -11.70 -35.26
N ASP A 2 -10.02 -10.42 -35.60
CA ASP A 2 -8.73 -9.83 -35.94
C ASP A 2 -8.27 -9.02 -34.75
N TYR A 3 -7.32 -9.60 -34.01
CA TYR A 3 -6.58 -8.93 -32.96
C TYR A 3 -5.41 -8.19 -33.59
N PHE A 4 -5.65 -6.98 -34.06
CA PHE A 4 -4.59 -6.02 -34.31
C PHE A 4 -5.01 -4.70 -33.67
N PHE A 5 -4.28 -4.32 -32.61
CA PHE A 5 -4.39 -3.00 -32.00
C PHE A 5 -3.99 -1.97 -33.04
N ASP A 6 -4.99 -1.39 -33.69
CA ASP A 6 -4.84 -0.18 -34.48
C ASP A 6 -4.80 1.01 -33.50
N GLU A 7 -3.73 1.08 -32.70
CA GLU A 7 -3.41 2.28 -31.94
C GLU A 7 -2.46 3.12 -32.79
N SER A 8 -3.04 4.09 -33.49
CA SER A 8 -2.28 5.27 -33.90
C SER A 8 -1.61 5.85 -32.66
N VAL A 9 -0.31 5.60 -32.53
CA VAL A 9 0.52 6.18 -31.47
C VAL A 9 0.51 7.68 -31.69
N SER A 10 -0.30 8.37 -30.89
CA SER A 10 -0.28 9.82 -30.82
C SER A 10 1.09 10.24 -30.29
N ASP A 11 1.89 10.92 -31.13
CA ASP A 11 3.18 11.56 -30.83
C ASP A 11 3.08 12.73 -29.83
N LYS A 12 2.26 12.58 -28.78
CA LYS A 12 2.21 13.52 -27.66
C LYS A 12 2.99 12.90 -26.51
N ALA A 13 3.90 13.68 -25.92
CA ALA A 13 4.63 13.30 -24.71
C ALA A 13 3.64 12.67 -23.71
N PRO A 14 3.97 11.51 -23.09
CA PRO A 14 3.06 10.84 -22.18
C PRO A 14 2.65 11.81 -21.07
N ASP A 15 1.36 12.08 -20.98
CA ASP A 15 0.76 12.86 -19.90
C ASP A 15 1.16 12.24 -18.54
N ILE A 16 1.56 13.07 -17.58
CA ILE A 16 1.88 12.66 -16.20
C ILE A 16 0.77 11.81 -15.57
N THR A 17 -0.47 11.99 -16.03
CA THR A 17 -1.64 11.20 -15.66
C THR A 17 -1.51 9.72 -16.07
N VAL A 18 -0.91 9.44 -17.22
CA VAL A 18 -0.64 8.07 -17.69
C VAL A 18 0.45 7.43 -16.82
N PHE A 19 1.52 8.17 -16.54
CA PHE A 19 2.58 7.71 -15.64
C PHE A 19 2.03 7.35 -14.26
N LYS A 20 1.27 8.25 -13.62
CA LYS A 20 0.65 8.00 -12.31
C LYS A 20 -0.23 6.76 -12.30
N ARG A 21 -1.05 6.55 -13.35
CA ARG A 21 -1.89 5.35 -13.45
C ARG A 21 -1.08 4.05 -13.55
N LEU A 22 0.02 4.06 -14.29
CA LEU A 22 0.91 2.91 -14.41
C LEU A 22 1.63 2.62 -13.09
N VAL A 23 2.07 3.67 -12.39
CA VAL A 23 2.65 3.59 -11.05
C VAL A 23 1.65 3.02 -10.05
N ASP A 24 0.42 3.53 -10.00
CA ASP A 24 -0.63 3.05 -9.10
C ASP A 24 -0.92 1.56 -9.31
N LYS A 25 -0.97 1.13 -10.58
CA LYS A 25 -1.13 -0.28 -10.93
C LYS A 25 0.06 -1.12 -10.44
N ALA A 26 1.29 -0.66 -10.65
CA ALA A 26 2.49 -1.36 -10.22
C ALA A 26 2.57 -1.48 -8.68
N LEU A 27 2.22 -0.41 -7.96
CA LEU A 27 2.15 -0.42 -6.49
C LEU A 27 1.04 -1.35 -6.00
N PHE A 28 -0.14 -1.33 -6.62
CA PHE A 28 -1.26 -2.21 -6.26
C PHE A 28 -0.93 -3.70 -6.45
N THR A 29 -0.24 -4.05 -7.55
CA THR A 29 0.18 -5.44 -7.82
C THR A 29 1.49 -5.81 -7.13
N ARG A 30 2.11 -4.89 -6.38
CA ARG A 30 3.44 -5.04 -5.77
C ARG A 30 4.52 -5.46 -6.79
N SER A 31 4.38 -4.99 -8.03
CA SER A 31 5.31 -5.24 -9.13
C SER A 31 6.43 -4.22 -9.11
N TYR A 32 7.40 -4.43 -8.21
CA TYR A 32 8.51 -3.48 -8.02
C TYR A 32 9.47 -3.42 -9.22
N ASP A 33 9.58 -4.50 -10.01
CA ASP A 33 10.33 -4.49 -11.27
C ASP A 33 9.71 -3.54 -12.29
N GLN A 34 8.38 -3.58 -12.42
CA GLN A 34 7.66 -2.66 -13.29
C GLN A 34 7.79 -1.22 -12.79
N LEU A 35 7.69 -1.01 -11.47
CA LEU A 35 7.88 0.31 -10.88
C LEU A 35 9.28 0.86 -11.15
N ALA A 36 10.32 0.03 -11.00
CA ALA A 36 11.71 0.40 -11.28
C ALA A 36 11.89 0.86 -12.72
N TYR A 37 11.34 0.10 -13.67
CA TYR A 37 11.36 0.46 -15.10
C TYR A 37 10.66 1.81 -15.36
N LEU A 38 9.45 2.00 -14.80
CA LEU A 38 8.69 3.24 -14.98
C LEU A 38 9.43 4.45 -14.43
N VAL A 39 9.99 4.34 -13.22
CA VAL A 39 10.72 5.43 -12.56
C VAL A 39 11.98 5.79 -13.36
N GLU A 40 12.72 4.80 -13.83
CA GLU A 40 13.93 5.04 -14.62
C GLU A 40 13.61 5.68 -15.98
N ALA A 41 12.57 5.20 -16.66
CA ALA A 41 12.10 5.80 -17.91
C ALA A 41 11.65 7.25 -17.73
N GLU A 42 10.99 7.58 -16.61
CA GLU A 42 10.55 8.95 -16.33
C GLU A 42 11.74 9.89 -16.02
N LYS A 43 12.75 9.41 -15.29
CA LYS A 43 13.98 10.16 -14.98
C LYS A 43 14.81 10.50 -16.22
N GLN A 44 14.75 9.67 -17.26
CA GLN A 44 15.49 9.88 -18.51
C GLN A 44 14.83 10.92 -19.43
N LYS A 45 13.60 11.33 -19.16
CA LYS A 45 12.97 12.41 -19.90
C LYS A 45 13.65 13.73 -19.52
N GLU A 46 14.19 14.46 -20.50
CA GLU A 46 14.77 15.81 -20.31
C GLU A 46 13.71 16.89 -19.97
N ALA A 47 12.60 16.51 -19.33
CA ALA A 47 11.54 17.42 -18.96
C ALA A 47 11.92 18.20 -17.69
N VAL A 48 11.66 19.51 -17.70
CA VAL A 48 11.71 20.31 -16.47
C VAL A 48 10.56 19.87 -15.58
N HIS A 49 10.86 19.06 -14.56
CA HIS A 49 9.88 18.66 -13.56
C HIS A 49 9.61 19.82 -12.59
N SER A 50 8.33 20.01 -12.23
CA SER A 50 8.00 20.85 -11.08
C SER A 50 8.62 20.26 -9.80
N GLN A 51 8.81 21.10 -8.77
CA GLN A 51 9.33 20.62 -7.48
C GLN A 51 8.51 19.45 -6.94
N GLU A 52 7.17 19.55 -6.96
CA GLU A 52 6.29 18.47 -6.51
C GLU A 52 6.46 17.19 -7.34
N SER A 53 6.68 17.30 -8.66
CA SER A 53 6.93 16.14 -9.52
C SER A 53 8.28 15.48 -9.20
N SER A 54 9.31 16.28 -8.92
CA SER A 54 10.63 15.79 -8.50
C SER A 54 10.58 15.09 -7.13
N GLU A 55 9.84 15.66 -6.18
CA GLU A 55 9.60 15.06 -4.88
C GLU A 55 8.81 13.74 -5.00
N TYR A 56 7.81 13.67 -5.89
CA TYR A 56 7.08 12.44 -6.16
C TYR A 56 7.96 11.36 -6.80
N LEU A 57 8.82 11.73 -7.76
CA LEU A 57 9.79 10.80 -8.33
C LEU A 57 10.82 10.32 -7.30
N THR A 58 11.20 11.19 -6.35
CA THR A 58 12.06 10.80 -5.22
C THR A 58 11.35 9.77 -4.34
N TYR A 59 10.09 10.01 -3.98
CA TYR A 59 9.26 9.06 -3.23
C TYR A 59 9.23 7.68 -3.89
N LEU A 60 8.93 7.63 -5.20
CA LEU A 60 8.90 6.37 -5.94
C LEU A 60 10.27 5.70 -6.02
N ALA A 61 11.34 6.49 -6.19
CA ALA A 61 12.70 5.97 -6.19
C ALA A 61 13.07 5.33 -4.84
N CYS A 62 12.63 5.90 -3.72
CA CYS A 62 12.85 5.28 -2.40
C CYS A 62 12.12 3.92 -2.28
N ILE A 63 10.89 3.80 -2.80
CA ILE A 63 10.17 2.51 -2.84
C ILE A 63 10.93 1.48 -3.66
N VAL A 64 11.45 1.87 -4.83
CA VAL A 64 12.25 1.00 -5.69
C VAL A 64 13.57 0.61 -5.02
N ASP A 65 14.30 1.58 -4.46
CA ASP A 65 15.56 1.33 -3.75
C ASP A 65 15.34 0.34 -2.60
N PHE A 66 14.23 0.46 -1.85
CA PHE A 66 13.91 -0.42 -0.74
C PHE A 66 13.53 -1.83 -1.21
N HIS A 67 12.51 -1.96 -2.07
CA HIS A 67 11.91 -3.27 -2.37
C HIS A 67 12.54 -4.02 -3.53
N HIS A 68 13.08 -3.32 -4.54
CA HIS A 68 13.66 -3.95 -5.74
C HIS A 68 15.18 -4.04 -5.66
N TYR A 69 15.85 -2.97 -5.22
CA TYR A 69 17.31 -2.98 -5.12
C TYR A 69 17.86 -3.37 -3.74
N HIS A 70 17.00 -3.57 -2.74
CA HIS A 70 17.38 -3.96 -1.37
C HIS A 70 18.40 -3.01 -0.72
N LYS A 71 18.28 -1.70 -0.99
CA LYS A 71 19.10 -0.62 -0.43
C LYS A 71 18.34 0.08 0.71
N GLU A 72 18.04 -0.68 1.74
CA GLU A 72 17.11 -0.30 2.82
C GLU A 72 17.53 1.00 3.52
N ASP A 73 18.77 1.10 4.01
CA ASP A 73 19.26 2.30 4.72
C ASP A 73 19.23 3.55 3.85
N ILE A 74 19.60 3.42 2.57
CA ILE A 74 19.61 4.54 1.61
C ILE A 74 18.18 5.01 1.33
N ALA A 75 17.27 4.06 1.12
CA ALA A 75 15.86 4.35 0.87
C ALA A 75 15.20 5.02 2.09
N ILE A 76 15.49 4.52 3.29
CA ILE A 76 14.98 5.08 4.54
C ILE A 76 15.49 6.51 4.74
N GLY A 77 16.81 6.74 4.70
CA GLY A 77 17.35 8.08 4.92
C GLY A 77 16.82 9.11 3.92
N ARG A 78 16.70 8.73 2.64
CA ARG A 78 16.09 9.61 1.61
C ARG A 78 14.61 9.86 1.85
N MET A 79 13.87 8.86 2.32
CA MET A 79 12.44 8.99 2.63
C MET A 79 12.22 9.87 3.88
N GLU A 80 13.06 9.74 4.91
CA GLU A 80 13.08 10.61 6.09
C GLU A 80 13.32 12.08 5.68
N GLU A 81 14.37 12.34 4.90
CA GLU A 81 14.65 13.68 4.35
C GLU A 81 13.48 14.24 3.55
N LEU A 82 12.85 13.41 2.71
CA LEU A 82 11.68 13.80 1.93
C LEU A 82 10.51 14.16 2.85
N SER A 83 10.27 13.37 3.90
CA SER A 83 9.17 13.57 4.85
C SER A 83 9.23 14.91 5.59
N HIS A 84 10.44 15.47 5.77
CA HIS A 84 10.66 16.77 6.41
C HIS A 84 10.46 17.95 5.47
N ARG A 85 10.74 17.81 4.17
CA ARG A 85 10.66 18.92 3.20
C ARG A 85 9.35 18.97 2.41
N ILE A 86 8.68 17.83 2.23
CA ILE A 86 7.45 17.74 1.44
C ILE A 86 6.35 18.63 2.03
N SER A 87 5.61 19.32 1.17
CA SER A 87 4.46 20.13 1.61
C SER A 87 3.39 19.25 2.26
N LYS A 88 2.86 19.72 3.40
CA LYS A 88 1.71 19.08 4.08
C LYS A 88 0.44 19.04 3.21
N THR A 89 0.35 19.92 2.20
CA THR A 89 -0.76 19.95 1.25
C THR A 89 -0.52 19.07 0.02
N SER A 90 0.64 18.43 -0.09
CA SER A 90 0.96 17.61 -1.26
C SER A 90 0.06 16.37 -1.30
N SER A 91 -0.35 16.02 -2.51
CA SER A 91 -1.24 14.88 -2.77
C SER A 91 -0.67 13.55 -2.29
N PHE A 92 0.66 13.38 -2.20
CA PHE A 92 1.31 12.15 -1.76
C PHE A 92 1.99 12.27 -0.38
N TYR A 93 1.67 13.35 0.36
CA TYR A 93 2.19 13.57 1.71
C TYR A 93 1.99 12.35 2.61
N LEU A 94 0.75 11.85 2.72
CA LEU A 94 0.45 10.68 3.55
C LEU A 94 1.04 9.37 3.01
N ASP A 95 1.26 9.28 1.70
CA ASP A 95 1.86 8.09 1.08
C ASP A 95 3.35 7.94 1.45
N VAL A 96 4.08 9.05 1.58
CA VAL A 96 5.47 9.08 2.10
C VAL A 96 5.52 8.50 3.51
N TYR A 97 4.66 9.00 4.40
CA TYR A 97 4.62 8.59 5.80
C TYR A 97 4.21 7.12 5.94
N ASN A 98 3.18 6.70 5.20
CA ASN A 98 2.73 5.31 5.18
C ASN A 98 3.81 4.35 4.65
N SER A 99 4.62 4.79 3.68
CA SER A 99 5.74 3.99 3.18
C SER A 99 6.89 3.92 4.18
N LEU A 100 7.20 5.04 4.85
CA LEU A 100 8.25 5.10 5.87
C LEU A 100 7.93 4.19 7.07
N VAL A 101 6.67 4.18 7.50
CA VAL A 101 6.15 3.20 8.48
C VAL A 101 6.46 1.77 8.07
N ASN A 102 6.16 1.40 6.81
CA ASN A 102 6.41 0.05 6.32
C ASN A 102 7.91 -0.27 6.31
N PHE A 103 8.75 0.70 5.93
CA PHE A 103 10.20 0.52 5.95
C PHE A 103 10.71 0.27 7.37
N TYR A 104 10.27 1.05 8.35
CA TYR A 104 10.66 0.84 9.76
C TYR A 104 10.17 -0.50 10.29
N ALA A 105 8.94 -0.90 9.97
CA ALA A 105 8.39 -2.19 10.38
C ALA A 105 9.20 -3.37 9.80
N LEU A 106 9.67 -3.25 8.56
CA LEU A 106 10.45 -4.29 7.89
C LEU A 106 11.93 -4.33 8.34
N THR A 107 12.46 -3.19 8.83
CA THR A 107 13.86 -3.06 9.29
C THR A 107 14.01 -3.07 10.81
N SER A 108 12.93 -3.31 11.56
CA SER A 108 12.91 -3.36 13.04
C SER A 108 13.35 -2.05 13.72
N ARG A 109 13.04 -0.89 13.12
CA ARG A 109 13.25 0.45 13.72
C ARG A 109 12.03 0.89 14.55
N ASP A 110 11.81 0.19 15.66
CA ASP A 110 10.56 0.30 16.42
C ASP A 110 10.32 1.67 17.07
N GLU A 111 11.35 2.29 17.63
CA GLU A 111 11.25 3.59 18.32
C GLU A 111 10.83 4.71 17.36
N ASP A 112 11.42 4.72 16.16
CA ASP A 112 11.11 5.68 15.11
C ASP A 112 9.67 5.54 14.61
N LEU A 113 9.15 4.30 14.63
CA LEU A 113 7.81 3.99 14.14
C LEU A 113 6.72 4.43 15.11
N ASP A 114 6.86 4.18 16.42
CA ASP A 114 5.85 4.60 17.41
C ASP A 114 5.67 6.14 17.36
N GLY A 115 6.77 6.90 17.32
CA GLY A 115 6.73 8.36 17.18
C GLY A 115 6.13 8.85 15.85
N LEU A 116 6.38 8.12 14.75
CA LEU A 116 5.81 8.44 13.44
C LEU A 116 4.29 8.24 13.43
N TYR A 117 3.78 7.17 14.06
CA TYR A 117 2.35 6.89 14.12
C TYR A 117 1.56 7.88 14.96
N GLU A 118 2.09 8.33 16.09
CA GLU A 118 1.46 9.39 16.89
C GLU A 118 1.19 10.64 16.03
N GLY A 119 2.17 11.05 15.21
CA GLY A 119 2.04 12.21 14.32
C GLY A 119 1.09 12.01 13.12
N ILE A 120 0.92 10.77 12.64
CA ILE A 120 -0.02 10.45 11.55
C ILE A 120 -1.45 10.30 12.09
N SER A 121 -1.63 9.79 13.30
CA SER A 121 -2.93 9.44 13.88
C SER A 121 -3.85 10.65 14.01
N GLU A 122 -3.33 11.79 14.43
CA GLU A 122 -4.07 13.06 14.46
C GLU A 122 -4.57 13.45 13.06
N LYS A 123 -3.72 13.30 12.04
CA LYS A 123 -4.03 13.72 10.66
C LYS A 123 -5.08 12.83 10.01
N ILE A 124 -5.00 11.52 10.21
CA ILE A 124 -6.01 10.60 9.66
C ILE A 124 -7.38 10.83 10.29
N SER A 125 -7.45 11.29 11.54
CA SER A 125 -8.71 11.56 12.23
C SER A 125 -9.51 12.72 11.62
N HIS A 126 -8.83 13.62 10.89
CA HIS A 126 -9.43 14.78 10.22
C HIS A 126 -9.57 14.62 8.70
N LEU A 127 -9.23 13.44 8.17
CA LEU A 127 -9.28 13.19 6.74
C LEU A 127 -10.74 13.09 6.27
N ASP A 128 -11.09 13.82 5.19
CA ASP A 128 -12.41 13.63 4.56
C ASP A 128 -12.46 12.30 3.80
N ILE A 129 -12.94 11.27 4.47
CA ILE A 129 -13.15 9.92 3.91
C ILE A 129 -14.39 9.82 3.00
N SER A 130 -15.02 10.94 2.64
CA SER A 130 -16.01 11.00 1.56
C SER A 130 -15.34 11.04 0.19
N ASN A 131 -14.12 11.61 0.13
CA ASN A 131 -13.26 11.55 -1.05
C ASN A 131 -12.60 10.16 -1.18
N ILE A 132 -12.62 9.58 -2.39
CA ILE A 132 -12.11 8.23 -2.63
C ILE A 132 -10.60 8.08 -2.42
N GLU A 133 -9.80 9.08 -2.80
CA GLU A 133 -8.34 9.04 -2.63
C GLU A 133 -7.97 9.12 -1.15
N SER A 134 -8.60 10.03 -0.43
CA SER A 134 -8.49 10.15 1.02
C SER A 134 -8.92 8.85 1.71
N PHE A 135 -10.07 8.30 1.32
CA PHE A 135 -10.55 7.03 1.85
C PHE A 135 -9.54 5.89 1.64
N HIS A 136 -8.97 5.75 0.43
CA HIS A 136 -7.95 4.73 0.18
C HIS A 136 -6.69 4.92 1.04
N LYS A 137 -6.24 6.15 1.26
CA LYS A 137 -5.11 6.45 2.15
C LYS A 137 -5.43 6.08 3.60
N TYR A 138 -6.62 6.45 4.07
CA TYR A 138 -7.10 6.10 5.40
C TYR A 138 -7.05 4.57 5.61
N ILE A 139 -7.60 3.79 4.67
CA ILE A 139 -7.59 2.33 4.76
C ILE A 139 -6.17 1.77 4.78
N LYS A 140 -5.28 2.22 3.89
CA LYS A 140 -3.87 1.76 3.83
C LYS A 140 -3.14 1.98 5.16
N ILE A 141 -3.28 3.17 5.74
CA ILE A 141 -2.56 3.56 6.96
C ILE A 141 -3.03 2.72 8.15
N ARG A 142 -4.36 2.60 8.34
CA ARG A 142 -4.96 1.79 9.41
C ARG A 142 -4.61 0.31 9.25
N TYR A 143 -4.63 -0.22 8.03
CA TYR A 143 -4.21 -1.60 7.75
C TYR A 143 -2.74 -1.84 8.13
N ASN A 144 -1.83 -0.97 7.71
CA ASN A 144 -0.41 -1.11 8.05
C ASN A 144 -0.19 -0.99 9.56
N HIS A 145 -0.99 -0.17 10.24
CA HIS A 145 -0.93 -0.01 11.69
C HIS A 145 -1.34 -1.29 12.42
N ALA A 146 -2.47 -1.89 12.02
CA ALA A 146 -2.87 -3.20 12.53
C ALA A 146 -1.79 -4.26 12.32
N HIS A 147 -1.19 -4.30 11.13
CA HIS A 147 -0.13 -5.26 10.83
C HIS A 147 1.09 -5.06 11.72
N TYR A 148 1.50 -3.81 11.95
CA TYR A 148 2.54 -3.45 12.90
C TYR A 148 2.20 -3.90 14.33
N LEU A 149 1.02 -3.54 14.84
CA LEU A 149 0.56 -3.92 16.18
C LEU A 149 0.64 -5.44 16.39
N PHE A 150 0.21 -6.21 15.39
CA PHE A 150 0.30 -7.66 15.42
C PHE A 150 1.75 -8.16 15.49
N LYS A 151 2.65 -7.62 14.66
CA LYS A 151 4.09 -7.97 14.71
C LYS A 151 4.74 -7.66 16.07
N ARG A 152 4.24 -6.65 16.79
CA ARG A 152 4.67 -6.29 18.14
C ARG A 152 3.98 -7.06 19.26
N LYS A 153 3.24 -8.13 18.92
CA LYS A 153 2.46 -8.93 19.88
C LYS A 153 1.42 -8.12 20.64
N ARG A 154 1.00 -6.96 20.11
CA ARG A 154 -0.12 -6.15 20.63
C ARG A 154 -1.43 -6.62 20.00
N GLN A 155 -1.73 -7.91 20.16
CA GLN A 155 -2.80 -8.61 19.45
C GLN A 155 -4.19 -7.98 19.66
N SER A 156 -4.55 -7.63 20.90
CA SER A 156 -5.85 -6.98 21.20
C SER A 156 -6.03 -5.67 20.42
N GLN A 157 -5.00 -4.82 20.40
CA GLN A 157 -5.07 -3.53 19.69
C GLN A 157 -5.17 -3.74 18.18
N ALA A 158 -4.48 -4.75 17.63
CA ALA A 158 -4.61 -5.10 16.22
C ALA A 158 -6.03 -5.57 15.87
N ILE A 159 -6.70 -6.33 16.76
CA ILE A 159 -8.09 -6.78 16.57
C ILE A 159 -9.03 -5.58 16.56
N ASP A 160 -8.92 -4.68 17.53
CA ASP A 160 -9.75 -3.48 17.63
C ASP A 160 -9.60 -2.64 16.34
N GLU A 161 -8.35 -2.41 15.92
CA GLU A 161 -8.02 -1.67 14.70
C GLU A 161 -8.62 -2.31 13.43
N LEU A 162 -8.52 -3.63 13.29
CA LEU A 162 -9.03 -4.36 12.12
C LEU A 162 -10.55 -4.44 12.10
N THR A 163 -11.18 -4.59 13.25
CA THR A 163 -12.64 -4.70 13.34
C THR A 163 -13.29 -3.37 12.96
N ASP A 164 -12.80 -2.27 13.53
CA ASP A 164 -13.21 -0.91 13.16
C ASP A 164 -12.98 -0.63 11.66
N LEU A 165 -11.85 -1.10 11.12
CA LEU A 165 -11.53 -0.93 9.70
C LEU A 165 -12.49 -1.71 8.79
N ILE A 166 -12.84 -2.95 9.15
CA ILE A 166 -13.81 -3.77 8.41
C ILE A 166 -15.20 -3.14 8.46
N GLU A 167 -15.63 -2.61 9.60
CA GLU A 167 -16.90 -1.88 9.73
C GLU A 167 -16.93 -0.65 8.83
N THR A 168 -15.84 0.14 8.84
CA THR A 168 -15.70 1.31 7.96
C THR A 168 -15.81 0.93 6.48
N LEU A 169 -15.15 -0.16 6.06
CA LEU A 169 -15.24 -0.68 4.69
C LEU A 169 -16.67 -1.11 4.33
N ARG A 170 -17.36 -1.76 5.26
CA ARG A 170 -18.74 -2.22 5.10
C ARG A 170 -19.71 -1.04 4.93
N ASP A 171 -19.60 -0.03 5.78
CA ASP A 171 -20.45 1.17 5.74
C ASP A 171 -20.29 1.93 4.42
N LYS A 172 -19.05 2.02 3.92
CA LYS A 172 -18.72 2.61 2.63
C LYS A 172 -18.98 1.69 1.44
N LYS A 173 -19.40 0.44 1.68
CA LYS A 173 -19.62 -0.60 0.67
C LYS A 173 -18.42 -0.78 -0.26
N SER A 174 -17.22 -0.72 0.32
CA SER A 174 -15.97 -0.81 -0.43
C SER A 174 -15.26 -2.14 -0.17
N CYS A 175 -14.72 -2.72 -1.23
CA CYS A 175 -13.84 -3.89 -1.15
C CYS A 175 -12.36 -3.51 -1.15
N TYR A 176 -12.03 -2.22 -1.07
CA TYR A 176 -10.65 -1.73 -1.14
C TYR A 176 -9.80 -2.29 0.01
N LEU A 177 -8.77 -3.08 -0.32
CA LEU A 177 -7.93 -3.82 0.64
C LEU A 177 -8.70 -4.72 1.62
N LEU A 178 -9.98 -5.03 1.36
CA LEU A 178 -10.77 -5.87 2.24
C LEU A 178 -10.20 -7.30 2.29
N ALA A 179 -9.78 -7.85 1.14
CA ALA A 179 -9.17 -9.18 1.09
C ALA A 179 -7.91 -9.29 1.97
N ASP A 180 -6.99 -8.32 1.86
CA ASP A 180 -5.79 -8.25 2.69
C ASP A 180 -6.15 -8.09 4.18
N THR A 181 -7.15 -7.27 4.50
CA THR A 181 -7.64 -7.06 5.87
C THR A 181 -8.24 -8.33 6.47
N LEU A 182 -9.01 -9.10 5.69
CA LEU A 182 -9.58 -10.38 6.13
C LEU A 182 -8.49 -11.45 6.35
N CYS A 183 -7.47 -11.50 5.49
CA CYS A 183 -6.31 -12.34 5.75
C CYS A 183 -5.61 -11.94 7.05
N LEU A 184 -5.47 -10.64 7.31
CA LEU A 184 -4.80 -10.17 8.51
C LEU A 184 -5.60 -10.50 9.78
N ILE A 185 -6.92 -10.25 9.82
CA ILE A 185 -7.73 -10.60 11.00
C ILE A 185 -7.76 -12.11 11.26
N ALA A 186 -7.69 -12.95 10.21
CA ALA A 186 -7.54 -14.39 10.36
C ALA A 186 -6.21 -14.76 11.08
N ASN A 187 -5.10 -14.13 10.67
CA ASN A 187 -3.80 -14.31 11.30
C ASN A 187 -3.76 -13.79 12.75
N VAL A 188 -4.29 -12.58 12.99
CA VAL A 188 -4.39 -12.01 14.34
C VAL A 188 -5.39 -12.82 15.20
N GLY A 189 -6.33 -13.49 14.56
CA GLY A 189 -7.32 -14.40 15.12
C GLY A 189 -6.76 -15.65 15.78
N GLU A 190 -5.54 -16.05 15.41
CA GLU A 190 -4.91 -17.26 15.92
C GLU A 190 -4.77 -17.18 17.45
N GLY A 191 -5.34 -18.18 18.13
CA GLY A 191 -5.34 -18.28 19.59
C GLY A 191 -6.66 -17.90 20.27
N PHE A 192 -7.62 -17.29 19.57
CA PHE A 192 -8.97 -17.08 20.11
C PHE A 192 -10.11 -17.45 19.15
N LEU A 193 -9.91 -17.32 17.84
CA LEU A 193 -10.87 -17.83 16.86
C LEU A 193 -10.76 -19.35 16.72
N SER A 194 -11.89 -19.99 16.43
CA SER A 194 -11.89 -21.38 16.00
C SER A 194 -11.27 -21.53 14.61
N LYS A 195 -10.83 -22.74 14.28
CA LYS A 195 -10.28 -23.05 12.95
C LYS A 195 -11.28 -22.76 11.83
N ASP A 196 -12.57 -23.02 12.07
CA ASP A 196 -13.62 -22.78 11.07
C ASP A 196 -13.82 -21.27 10.82
N GLU A 197 -13.75 -20.45 11.86
CA GLU A 197 -13.80 -18.98 11.72
C GLU A 197 -12.59 -18.44 10.94
N ILE A 198 -11.38 -18.90 11.27
CA ILE A 198 -10.14 -18.53 10.55
C ILE A 198 -10.26 -18.92 9.07
N LEU A 199 -10.71 -20.14 8.78
CA LEU A 199 -10.91 -20.62 7.41
C LEU A 199 -11.98 -19.80 6.67
N SER A 200 -13.06 -19.39 7.34
CA SER A 200 -14.09 -18.53 6.75
C SER A 200 -13.50 -17.23 6.25
N TYR A 201 -12.69 -16.55 7.08
CA TYR A 201 -12.03 -15.30 6.68
C TYR A 201 -11.12 -15.48 5.46
N TYR A 202 -10.32 -16.55 5.43
CA TYR A 202 -9.48 -16.83 4.27
C TYR A 202 -10.27 -17.16 3.00
N ARG A 203 -11.40 -17.86 3.11
CA ARG A 203 -12.26 -18.16 1.95
C ARG A 203 -12.94 -16.92 1.41
N GLU A 204 -13.38 -16.02 2.28
CA GLU A 204 -13.90 -14.71 1.88
C GLU A 204 -12.82 -13.87 1.19
N ALA A 205 -11.60 -13.84 1.74
CA ALA A 205 -10.46 -13.18 1.12
C ALA A 205 -10.08 -13.78 -0.23
N GLU A 206 -10.09 -15.11 -0.37
CA GLU A 206 -9.84 -15.83 -1.63
C GLU A 206 -10.85 -15.41 -2.70
N CYS A 207 -12.14 -15.33 -2.33
CA CYS A 207 -13.19 -14.88 -3.23
C CYS A 207 -12.93 -13.44 -3.71
N LEU A 208 -12.60 -12.53 -2.78
CA LEU A 208 -12.31 -11.14 -3.11
C LEU A 208 -11.07 -11.00 -4.00
N PHE A 209 -9.98 -11.72 -3.71
CA PHE A 209 -8.79 -11.70 -4.54
C PHE A 209 -9.06 -12.21 -5.96
N LYS A 210 -9.87 -13.27 -6.09
CA LYS A 210 -10.24 -13.85 -7.39
C LYS A 210 -10.95 -12.85 -8.32
N PHE A 211 -11.78 -11.97 -7.77
CA PHE A 211 -12.60 -11.06 -8.57
C PHE A 211 -12.04 -9.65 -8.66
N PHE A 212 -11.35 -9.16 -7.62
CA PHE A 212 -10.99 -7.75 -7.48
C PHE A 212 -9.51 -7.51 -7.15
N GLY A 213 -8.76 -8.56 -6.82
CA GLY A 213 -7.38 -8.43 -6.34
C GLY A 213 -6.30 -8.80 -7.36
N PRO A 214 -5.02 -8.63 -6.99
CA PRO A 214 -3.91 -9.11 -7.79
C PRO A 214 -3.94 -10.64 -7.92
N GLN A 215 -3.77 -11.14 -9.14
CA GLN A 215 -3.76 -12.58 -9.42
C GLN A 215 -2.73 -13.34 -8.58
N ASN A 216 -1.57 -12.74 -8.32
CA ASN A 216 -0.53 -13.35 -7.49
C ASN A 216 -1.02 -13.57 -6.05
N SER A 217 -1.71 -12.61 -5.45
CA SER A 217 -2.27 -12.76 -4.09
C SER A 217 -3.32 -13.86 -4.01
N TYR A 218 -4.19 -13.98 -5.03
CA TYR A 218 -5.14 -15.08 -5.13
C TYR A 218 -4.45 -16.44 -5.17
N LEU A 219 -3.43 -16.59 -6.02
CA LEU A 219 -2.70 -17.85 -6.16
C LEU A 219 -1.94 -18.23 -4.88
N SER A 220 -1.28 -17.26 -4.23
CA SER A 220 -0.57 -17.51 -2.98
C SER A 220 -1.52 -17.94 -1.85
N LEU A 221 -2.67 -17.28 -1.70
CA LEU A 221 -3.66 -17.66 -0.69
C LEU A 221 -4.27 -19.03 -0.98
N LYS A 222 -4.51 -19.34 -2.26
CA LYS A 222 -5.01 -20.66 -2.66
C LYS A 222 -3.99 -21.77 -2.39
N GLU A 223 -2.71 -21.51 -2.62
CA GLU A 223 -1.64 -22.45 -2.27
C GLU A 223 -1.61 -22.69 -0.75
N TYR A 224 -1.67 -21.62 0.06
CA TYR A 224 -1.74 -21.72 1.51
C TYR A 224 -2.93 -22.59 1.96
N LEU A 225 -4.13 -22.28 1.48
CA LEU A 225 -5.36 -23.04 1.80
C LEU A 225 -5.33 -24.50 1.33
N SER A 226 -4.49 -24.86 0.35
CA SER A 226 -4.34 -26.25 -0.10
C SER A 226 -3.43 -27.09 0.80
N LYS A 227 -2.65 -26.45 1.67
CA LYS A 227 -1.70 -27.11 2.59
C LYS A 227 -2.26 -27.26 4.01
N ASP A 228 -3.14 -26.34 4.43
CA ASP A 228 -3.71 -26.26 5.79
C ASP A 228 -5.14 -26.82 5.91
N ILE A 229 -5.65 -27.45 4.85
CA ILE A 229 -6.87 -28.27 4.81
C ILE A 229 -6.47 -29.73 4.58
#